data_AF-A0A3M7BAI7-F1
#
_entry.id   AF-A0A3M7BAI7-F1
#
_cell.length_a   1.000
_cell.length_b   1.000
_cell.length_c   1.000
_cell.angle_alpha   90.00
_cell.angle_beta   90.00
_cell.angle_gamma   90.00
#
_symmetry.space_group_name_H-M   'P 1'
#
loop_
_entity.id
_entity.type
_entity.pdbx_description
1 polymer ?
#
loop_
_entity_poly.entity_id
_entity_poly.type
_entity_poly.pdbx_seq_one_letter_code
_entity_poly.pdbx_strand_id
1 'polypeptide(L)'
;MSGPGPPSNSSWATYTHAQLHQVYDRIKLPNKYRYEPGQFSREVVRHRDGMGFLSALQRHMLASVPFENLDMHYSQQHHILINAEHLFNKIVRSDSGRGGYCIENGVFLGTVLRSLGFEVTSVGARINLQSHPTIDEDSPTLPSFGGWSHVVHLVTLRGEIYVVDVGFGAGGPTRPLLLEEGTPTLNLRPNETVRLRRDYAHPEPPSTVSQTRHLNEEHKVWFLERCLAGNDNEQLNTPWVCVYCFSDKLSFLPQDFEVMSWFASTHRTSFFTYRVIASRYLLDWAAEELMGHVLLYEDRVLRMENGEEVLVEELRSERQRVEALQKWIGISLSTAQIEGIKGTVTEIQGS
;
A
#
# COMPACT_ATOMS: atom_id res chain seq x y z
N MET A 1 -47.14 -4.09 -16.21
CA MET A 1 -46.16 -4.87 -15.45
C MET A 1 -44.78 -4.42 -15.89
N SER A 2 -44.22 -3.43 -15.20
CA SER A 2 -42.89 -2.90 -15.47
C SER A 2 -41.91 -3.80 -14.74
N GLY A 3 -41.14 -4.61 -15.48
CA GLY A 3 -40.08 -5.44 -14.91
C GLY A 3 -39.03 -4.59 -14.21
N PRO A 4 -38.27 -5.15 -13.24
CA PRO A 4 -37.17 -4.44 -12.62
C PRO A 4 -36.14 -4.11 -13.71
N GLY A 5 -35.77 -2.84 -13.83
CA GLY A 5 -34.70 -2.41 -14.72
C GLY A 5 -33.37 -3.07 -14.35
N PRO A 6 -32.42 -3.18 -15.30
CA PRO A 6 -31.12 -3.76 -15.01
C PRO A 6 -30.42 -2.99 -13.87
N PRO A 7 -29.67 -3.66 -12.98
CA PRO A 7 -28.94 -2.98 -11.92
C PRO A 7 -27.91 -2.03 -12.56
N SER A 8 -27.93 -0.76 -12.17
CA SER A 8 -26.94 0.24 -12.57
C SER A 8 -25.59 -0.04 -11.88
N ASN A 9 -24.91 -1.11 -12.28
CA ASN A 9 -23.65 -1.55 -11.67
C ASN A 9 -22.42 -0.84 -12.27
N SER A 10 -22.39 0.50 -12.21
CA SER A 10 -21.21 1.29 -12.62
C SER A 10 -20.77 2.35 -11.61
N SER A 11 -21.37 2.41 -10.42
CA SER A 11 -20.92 3.32 -9.37
C SER A 11 -19.85 2.65 -8.51
N TRP A 12 -18.68 3.28 -8.38
CA TRP A 12 -17.72 2.95 -7.32
C TRP A 12 -18.43 2.90 -5.97
N ALA A 13 -18.10 1.88 -5.17
CA ALA A 13 -18.61 1.79 -3.81
C ALA A 13 -18.20 3.01 -2.99
N THR A 14 -19.08 3.43 -2.09
CA THR A 14 -18.84 4.49 -1.11
C THR A 14 -19.32 4.05 0.27
N TYR A 15 -18.73 4.65 1.30
CA TYR A 15 -19.12 4.48 2.69
C TYR A 15 -20.10 5.56 3.11
N THR A 16 -21.03 5.17 3.98
CA THR A 16 -21.93 6.10 4.67
C THR A 16 -21.17 7.02 5.64
N HIS A 17 -21.79 8.10 6.08
CA HIS A 17 -21.17 9.01 7.06
C HIS A 17 -20.82 8.28 8.38
N ALA A 18 -21.70 7.39 8.85
CA ALA A 18 -21.46 6.61 10.06
C ALA A 18 -20.28 5.63 9.91
N GLN A 19 -20.09 5.06 8.72
CA GLN A 19 -18.92 4.24 8.43
C GLN A 19 -17.64 5.09 8.38
N LEU A 20 -17.69 6.28 7.80
CA LEU A 20 -16.52 7.17 7.74
C LEU A 20 -16.07 7.67 9.13
N HIS A 21 -17.00 7.93 10.05
CA HIS A 21 -16.64 8.20 11.45
C HIS A 21 -15.91 7.02 12.09
N GLN A 22 -16.36 5.78 11.85
CA GLN A 22 -15.65 4.58 12.31
C GLN A 22 -14.28 4.41 11.64
N VAL A 23 -14.13 4.79 10.36
CA VAL A 23 -12.81 4.83 9.69
C VAL A 23 -11.90 5.81 10.41
N TYR A 24 -12.37 7.03 10.71
CA TYR A 24 -11.59 8.01 11.46
C TYR A 24 -11.16 7.48 12.84
N ASP A 25 -12.04 6.75 13.54
CA ASP A 25 -11.70 6.08 14.79
C ASP A 25 -10.63 5.00 14.60
N ARG A 26 -10.82 4.12 13.61
CA ARG A 26 -9.91 3.00 13.32
C ARG A 26 -8.50 3.46 13.00
N ILE A 27 -8.35 4.57 12.27
CA ILE A 27 -7.05 5.13 11.92
C ILE A 27 -6.51 6.13 12.96
N LYS A 28 -7.26 6.34 14.05
CA LYS A 28 -6.94 7.31 15.10
C LYS A 28 -6.68 8.70 14.54
N LEU A 29 -7.54 9.14 13.61
CA LEU A 29 -7.39 10.43 12.95
C LEU A 29 -7.57 11.57 13.98
N PRO A 30 -6.61 12.52 14.10
CA PRO A 30 -6.69 13.62 15.04
C PRO A 30 -7.88 14.53 14.76
N ASN A 31 -8.53 15.04 15.81
CA ASN A 31 -9.76 15.85 15.70
C ASN A 31 -9.66 17.02 14.71
N LYS A 32 -8.48 17.65 14.58
CA LYS A 32 -8.25 18.75 13.63
C LYS A 32 -8.42 18.36 12.15
N TYR A 33 -8.31 17.07 11.83
CA TYR A 33 -8.48 16.52 10.47
C TYR A 33 -9.81 15.75 10.31
N ARG A 34 -10.66 15.66 11.35
CA ARG A 34 -11.94 14.94 11.31
C ARG A 34 -13.05 15.84 10.76
N TYR A 35 -13.02 16.06 9.45
CA TYR A 35 -14.07 16.83 8.77
C TYR A 35 -15.35 16.00 8.63
N GLU A 36 -16.50 16.59 8.93
CA GLU A 36 -17.80 15.93 8.82
C GLU A 36 -18.03 15.41 7.38
N PRO A 37 -18.25 14.09 7.21
CA PRO A 37 -18.52 13.50 5.91
C PRO A 37 -19.73 14.14 5.21
N GLY A 38 -19.63 14.33 3.89
CA GLY A 38 -20.70 14.85 3.07
C GLY A 38 -20.32 16.18 2.43
N GLN A 39 -21.19 17.19 2.56
CA GLN A 39 -20.95 18.49 1.91
C GLN A 39 -19.71 19.20 2.46
N PHE A 40 -19.48 19.12 3.77
CA PHE A 40 -18.38 19.83 4.42
C PHE A 40 -17.01 19.22 4.05
N SER A 41 -16.86 17.88 4.13
CA SER A 41 -15.63 17.23 3.66
C SER A 41 -15.33 17.55 2.18
N ARG A 42 -16.36 17.58 1.32
CA ARG A 42 -16.22 17.97 -0.10
C ARG A 42 -15.76 19.42 -0.26
N GLU A 43 -16.27 20.34 0.55
CA GLU A 43 -15.83 21.74 0.55
C GLU A 43 -14.38 21.86 1.00
N VAL A 44 -13.98 21.10 2.03
CA VAL A 44 -12.60 21.07 2.51
C VAL A 44 -11.64 20.60 1.44
N VAL A 45 -11.95 19.47 0.80
CA VAL A 45 -11.17 18.89 -0.30
C VAL A 45 -10.99 19.89 -1.44
N ARG A 46 -12.05 20.59 -1.84
CA ARG A 46 -12.03 21.48 -3.02
C ARG A 46 -11.45 22.86 -2.73
N HIS A 47 -11.71 23.43 -1.56
CA HIS A 47 -11.54 24.87 -1.32
C HIS A 47 -10.81 25.23 -0.03
N ARG A 48 -10.58 24.27 0.89
CA ARG A 48 -9.86 24.51 2.15
C ARG A 48 -8.62 23.63 2.23
N ASP A 49 -8.36 23.01 3.38
CA ASP A 49 -7.18 22.20 3.64
C ASP A 49 -7.28 20.77 3.07
N GLY A 50 -7.49 20.64 1.75
CA GLY A 50 -7.55 19.34 1.09
C GLY A 50 -6.24 18.55 1.17
N MET A 51 -5.09 19.25 1.08
CA MET A 51 -3.77 18.63 1.16
C MET A 51 -3.43 18.15 2.57
N GLY A 52 -3.68 18.96 3.60
CA GLY A 52 -3.49 18.55 4.99
C GLY A 52 -4.40 17.38 5.34
N PHE A 53 -5.63 17.38 4.83
CA PHE A 53 -6.55 16.26 5.02
C PHE A 53 -6.06 14.97 4.34
N LEU A 54 -5.66 15.04 3.06
CA LEU A 54 -5.13 13.89 2.31
C LEU A 54 -3.87 13.31 2.96
N SER A 55 -2.94 14.18 3.36
CA SER A 55 -1.70 13.80 4.03
C SER A 55 -1.98 13.11 5.36
N ALA A 56 -2.90 13.65 6.17
CA ALA A 56 -3.29 13.04 7.44
C ALA A 56 -3.95 11.67 7.23
N LEU A 57 -4.86 11.53 6.26
CA LEU A 57 -5.50 10.25 5.94
C LEU A 57 -4.47 9.18 5.56
N GLN A 58 -3.56 9.48 4.63
CA GLN A 58 -2.53 8.53 4.20
C GLN A 58 -1.63 8.13 5.38
N ARG A 59 -1.10 9.11 6.13
CA ARG A 59 -0.23 8.88 7.28
C ARG A 59 -0.87 7.99 8.34
N HIS A 60 -2.11 8.30 8.72
CA HIS A 60 -2.82 7.57 9.76
C HIS A 60 -3.28 6.19 9.31
N MET A 61 -3.59 6.00 8.02
CA MET A 61 -3.82 4.68 7.44
C MET A 61 -2.56 3.83 7.49
N LEU A 62 -1.42 4.32 7.01
CA LEU A 62 -0.13 3.60 7.05
C LEU A 62 0.26 3.14 8.47
N ALA A 63 -0.05 3.95 9.48
CA ALA A 63 0.29 3.65 10.87
C ALA A 63 -0.70 2.71 11.57
N SER A 64 -1.96 2.69 11.12
CA SER A 64 -3.05 2.02 11.85
C SER A 64 -3.60 0.80 11.13
N VAL A 65 -3.60 0.78 9.79
CA VAL A 65 -4.08 -0.33 8.97
C VAL A 65 -2.84 -1.08 8.46
N PRO A 66 -2.51 -2.26 9.04
CA PRO A 66 -1.32 -2.99 8.64
C PRO A 66 -1.39 -3.44 7.18
N PHE A 67 -0.22 -3.53 6.55
CA PHE A 67 -0.06 -4.35 5.36
C PHE A 67 0.09 -5.80 5.81
N GLU A 68 -0.72 -6.74 5.33
CA GLU A 68 -0.64 -8.15 5.74
C GLU A 68 -1.31 -9.09 4.75
N ASN A 69 -0.81 -10.32 4.62
CA ASN A 69 -1.43 -11.35 3.76
C ASN A 69 -1.94 -12.57 4.55
N LEU A 70 -2.30 -12.40 5.82
CA LEU A 70 -2.61 -13.48 6.75
C LEU A 70 -3.84 -14.27 6.35
N ASP A 71 -4.83 -13.69 5.66
CA ASP A 71 -5.98 -14.48 5.18
C ASP A 71 -5.59 -15.51 4.11
N MET A 72 -4.43 -15.36 3.46
CA MET A 72 -3.92 -16.38 2.53
C MET A 72 -3.35 -17.60 3.27
N HIS A 73 -2.99 -17.45 4.54
CA HIS A 73 -2.27 -18.47 5.32
C HIS A 73 -3.04 -19.01 6.54
N TYR A 74 -3.83 -18.16 7.19
CA TYR A 74 -4.56 -18.46 8.44
C TYR A 74 -6.08 -18.53 8.25
N SER A 75 -6.63 -18.01 7.14
CA SER A 75 -8.06 -18.18 6.90
C SER A 75 -8.34 -19.62 6.48
N GLN A 76 -9.31 -20.27 7.13
CA GLN A 76 -9.79 -21.60 6.72
C GLN A 76 -10.27 -21.64 5.27
N GLN A 77 -10.66 -20.50 4.70
CA GLN A 77 -11.14 -20.40 3.32
C GLN A 77 -10.02 -20.13 2.32
N HIS A 78 -8.85 -19.64 2.78
CA HIS A 78 -7.73 -19.18 1.95
C HIS A 78 -8.17 -18.36 0.72
N HIS A 79 -9.19 -17.52 0.90
CA HIS A 79 -9.82 -16.73 -0.14
C HIS A 79 -9.86 -15.25 0.26
N ILE A 80 -9.57 -14.38 -0.70
CA ILE A 80 -9.47 -12.94 -0.50
C ILE A 80 -10.63 -12.24 -1.18
N LEU A 81 -11.34 -11.41 -0.42
CA LEU A 81 -12.46 -10.60 -0.90
C LEU A 81 -12.11 -9.12 -0.81
N ILE A 82 -12.26 -8.41 -1.92
CA ILE A 82 -11.87 -6.99 -2.01
C ILE A 82 -13.08 -6.04 -2.10
N ASN A 83 -14.31 -6.53 -1.92
CA ASN A 83 -15.49 -5.66 -1.95
C ASN A 83 -15.54 -4.76 -0.70
N ALA A 84 -16.07 -3.55 -0.86
CA ALA A 84 -16.01 -2.51 0.17
C ALA A 84 -16.65 -2.91 1.51
N GLU A 85 -17.76 -3.65 1.51
CA GLU A 85 -18.40 -4.08 2.75
C GLU A 85 -17.54 -5.08 3.52
N HIS A 86 -16.97 -6.07 2.83
CA HIS A 86 -16.04 -7.03 3.42
C HIS A 86 -14.81 -6.32 4.00
N LEU A 87 -14.18 -5.45 3.22
CA LEU A 87 -13.01 -4.69 3.67
C LEU A 87 -13.34 -3.81 4.88
N PHE A 88 -14.51 -3.17 4.91
CA PHE A 88 -14.95 -2.39 6.06
C PHE A 88 -15.10 -3.28 7.32
N ASN A 89 -15.76 -4.43 7.18
CA ASN A 89 -15.93 -5.35 8.32
C ASN A 89 -14.57 -5.88 8.82
N LYS A 90 -13.67 -6.28 7.91
CA LYS A 90 -12.34 -6.78 8.22
C LYS A 90 -11.45 -5.72 8.86
N ILE A 91 -11.29 -4.56 8.21
CA ILE A 91 -10.33 -3.52 8.60
C ILE A 91 -10.85 -2.66 9.73
N VAL A 92 -12.14 -2.30 9.72
CA VAL A 92 -12.70 -1.27 10.61
C VAL A 92 -13.46 -1.85 11.79
N ARG A 93 -14.39 -2.79 11.54
CA ARG A 93 -15.29 -3.29 12.60
C ARG A 93 -14.68 -4.41 13.43
N SER A 94 -13.75 -5.18 12.87
CA SER A 94 -13.08 -6.22 13.65
C SER A 94 -12.20 -5.58 14.72
N ASP A 95 -12.21 -6.15 15.91
CA ASP A 95 -11.32 -5.78 17.03
C ASP A 95 -9.94 -6.44 16.92
N SER A 96 -9.71 -7.19 15.84
CA SER A 96 -8.51 -7.98 15.60
C SER A 96 -7.29 -7.19 15.10
N GLY A 97 -7.46 -5.89 14.82
CA GLY A 97 -6.38 -5.03 14.31
C GLY A 97 -5.95 -5.32 12.87
N ARG A 98 -6.71 -6.14 12.15
CA ARG A 98 -6.40 -6.56 10.77
C ARG A 98 -6.35 -5.41 9.78
N GLY A 99 -5.66 -5.65 8.69
CA GLY A 99 -5.53 -4.76 7.54
C GLY A 99 -5.76 -5.56 6.27
N GLY A 100 -4.79 -5.52 5.36
CA GLY A 100 -4.79 -6.35 4.16
C GLY A 100 -3.52 -6.11 3.34
N TYR A 101 -3.34 -6.88 2.27
CA TYR A 101 -2.21 -6.67 1.37
C TYR A 101 -2.53 -5.55 0.37
N CYS A 102 -1.66 -5.33 -0.62
CA CYS A 102 -1.70 -4.17 -1.50
C CYS A 102 -3.06 -3.87 -2.12
N ILE A 103 -3.78 -4.89 -2.59
CA ILE A 103 -5.07 -4.70 -3.27
C ILE A 103 -6.18 -4.38 -2.27
N GLU A 104 -6.23 -5.06 -1.12
CA GLU A 104 -7.21 -4.78 -0.06
C GLU A 104 -7.05 -3.36 0.50
N ASN A 105 -5.81 -3.00 0.90
CA ASN A 105 -5.51 -1.67 1.42
C ASN A 105 -5.73 -0.58 0.36
N GLY A 106 -5.36 -0.85 -0.89
CA GLY A 106 -5.58 0.06 -2.01
C GLY A 106 -7.07 0.29 -2.28
N VAL A 107 -7.88 -0.76 -2.40
CA VAL A 107 -9.33 -0.63 -2.64
C VAL A 107 -10.02 0.04 -1.45
N PHE A 108 -9.61 -0.27 -0.21
CA PHE A 108 -10.10 0.38 0.99
C PHE A 108 -9.82 1.89 0.97
N LEU A 109 -8.57 2.31 0.73
CA LEU A 109 -8.18 3.72 0.62
C LEU A 109 -9.01 4.44 -0.43
N GLY A 110 -9.08 3.90 -1.65
CA GLY A 110 -9.83 4.53 -2.74
C GLY A 110 -11.30 4.73 -2.38
N THR A 111 -11.91 3.75 -1.71
CA THR A 111 -13.30 3.82 -1.22
C THR A 111 -13.46 4.94 -0.19
N VAL A 112 -12.56 5.05 0.79
CA VAL A 112 -12.57 6.14 1.76
C VAL A 112 -12.44 7.50 1.09
N LEU A 113 -11.44 7.68 0.22
CA LEU A 113 -11.17 8.95 -0.46
C LEU A 113 -12.37 9.42 -1.31
N ARG A 114 -12.94 8.53 -2.14
CA ARG A 114 -14.13 8.86 -2.95
C ARG A 114 -15.33 9.23 -2.07
N SER A 115 -15.52 8.54 -0.96
CA SER A 115 -16.62 8.79 -0.03
C SER A 115 -16.51 10.16 0.66
N LEU A 116 -15.27 10.62 0.90
CA LEU A 116 -14.96 11.92 1.49
C LEU A 116 -15.03 13.08 0.50
N GLY A 117 -15.10 12.78 -0.80
CA GLY A 117 -15.25 13.77 -1.86
C GLY A 117 -13.99 14.09 -2.63
N PHE A 118 -12.90 13.33 -2.44
CA PHE A 118 -11.72 13.41 -3.29
C PHE A 118 -12.05 12.94 -4.70
N GLU A 119 -11.45 13.62 -5.68
CA GLU A 119 -11.45 13.18 -7.07
C GLU A 119 -10.31 12.17 -7.25
N VAL A 120 -10.68 10.90 -7.45
CA VAL A 120 -9.74 9.77 -7.41
C VAL A 120 -9.81 8.98 -8.70
N THR A 121 -8.67 8.84 -9.36
CA THR A 121 -8.44 7.89 -10.44
C THR A 121 -7.58 6.75 -9.90
N SER A 122 -8.14 5.55 -9.83
CA SER A 122 -7.39 4.36 -9.43
C SER A 122 -6.70 3.75 -10.65
N VAL A 123 -5.43 3.35 -10.52
CA VAL A 123 -4.61 2.78 -11.60
C VAL A 123 -3.87 1.52 -11.12
N GLY A 124 -3.55 0.63 -12.05
CA GLY A 124 -2.69 -0.52 -11.80
C GLY A 124 -1.21 -0.18 -11.94
N ALA A 125 -0.40 -0.73 -11.03
CA ALA A 125 1.04 -0.61 -11.01
C ALA A 125 1.73 -1.98 -11.12
N ARG A 126 2.96 -1.96 -11.65
CA ARG A 126 3.85 -3.11 -11.71
C ARG A 126 4.95 -2.94 -10.67
N ILE A 127 4.99 -3.83 -9.69
CA ILE A 127 6.05 -3.87 -8.68
C ILE A 127 7.37 -4.27 -9.35
N ASN A 128 8.47 -3.63 -8.97
CA ASN A 128 9.80 -4.10 -9.32
C ASN A 128 10.09 -5.41 -8.57
N LEU A 129 10.18 -6.53 -9.30
CA LEU A 129 10.42 -7.87 -8.75
C LEU A 129 11.83 -8.02 -8.13
N GLN A 130 12.72 -7.08 -8.37
CA GLN A 130 14.02 -7.01 -7.71
C GLN A 130 14.00 -6.18 -6.42
N SER A 131 12.90 -5.48 -6.13
CA SER A 131 12.71 -4.85 -4.83
C SER A 131 12.46 -5.96 -3.80
N HIS A 132 13.36 -6.08 -2.82
CA HIS A 132 13.17 -6.98 -1.71
C HIS A 132 12.38 -6.26 -0.58
N PRO A 133 11.54 -6.97 0.19
CA PRO A 133 10.86 -6.38 1.35
C PRO A 133 11.79 -5.81 2.40
N THR A 134 13.04 -6.28 2.42
CA THR A 134 14.12 -5.74 3.25
C THR A 134 15.01 -4.82 2.45
N ILE A 135 15.68 -3.89 3.12
CA ILE A 135 16.73 -3.08 2.49
C ILE A 135 17.92 -4.01 2.19
N ASP A 136 18.18 -4.25 0.90
CA ASP A 136 19.36 -4.97 0.42
C ASP A 136 20.24 -3.98 -0.34
N GLU A 137 21.51 -3.86 0.04
CA GLU A 137 22.48 -2.98 -0.61
C GLU A 137 22.89 -3.48 -2.00
N ASP A 138 22.64 -4.77 -2.30
CA ASP A 138 23.05 -5.43 -3.56
C ASP A 138 21.89 -5.56 -4.59
N SER A 139 20.77 -4.86 -4.40
CA SER A 139 19.65 -4.92 -5.35
C SER A 139 20.12 -4.45 -6.75
N PRO A 140 19.88 -5.25 -7.81
CA PRO A 140 20.26 -4.85 -9.16
C PRO A 140 19.56 -3.55 -9.55
N THR A 141 20.26 -2.69 -10.31
CA THR A 141 19.77 -1.36 -10.68
C THR A 141 18.71 -1.37 -11.78
N LEU A 142 18.66 -2.44 -12.59
CA LEU A 142 17.73 -2.55 -13.72
C LEU A 142 16.44 -3.26 -13.31
N PRO A 143 15.31 -2.55 -13.20
CA PRO A 143 14.07 -3.13 -12.68
C PRO A 143 13.55 -4.26 -13.57
N SER A 144 12.94 -5.25 -12.92
CA SER A 144 12.22 -6.33 -13.60
C SER A 144 10.75 -6.25 -13.19
N PHE A 145 9.84 -6.27 -14.16
CA PHE A 145 8.41 -6.08 -13.90
C PHE A 145 7.60 -7.33 -14.24
N GLY A 146 6.67 -7.68 -13.35
CA GLY A 146 5.59 -8.63 -13.64
C GLY A 146 4.40 -7.96 -14.33
N GLY A 147 3.24 -8.61 -14.24
CA GLY A 147 1.94 -8.02 -14.59
C GLY A 147 1.53 -6.86 -13.67
N TRP A 148 0.34 -6.30 -13.86
CA TRP A 148 -0.25 -5.39 -12.88
C TRP A 148 -0.54 -6.17 -11.60
N SER A 149 0.02 -5.72 -10.48
CA SER A 149 -0.04 -6.43 -9.20
C SER A 149 -0.22 -5.50 -8.00
N HIS A 150 -0.31 -4.19 -8.23
CA HIS A 150 -0.42 -3.18 -7.19
C HIS A 150 -1.42 -2.09 -7.55
N VAL A 151 -2.05 -1.48 -6.54
CA VAL A 151 -3.07 -0.44 -6.70
C VAL A 151 -2.49 0.89 -6.25
N VAL A 152 -2.57 1.89 -7.13
CA VAL A 152 -2.15 3.27 -6.84
C VAL A 152 -3.31 4.21 -7.13
N HIS A 153 -3.45 5.29 -6.36
CA HIS A 153 -4.46 6.31 -6.60
C HIS A 153 -3.83 7.63 -7.03
N LEU A 154 -4.41 8.23 -8.06
CA LEU A 154 -4.13 9.58 -8.51
C LEU A 154 -5.25 10.48 -8.00
N VAL A 155 -4.91 11.43 -7.14
CA VAL A 155 -5.87 12.32 -6.48
C VAL A 155 -5.71 13.73 -7.02
N THR A 156 -6.76 14.26 -7.65
CA THR A 156 -6.76 15.64 -8.16
C THR A 156 -7.13 16.60 -7.04
N LEU A 157 -6.25 17.56 -6.73
CA LEU A 157 -6.49 18.65 -5.79
C LEU A 157 -6.09 19.97 -6.43
N ARG A 158 -7.07 20.88 -6.58
CA ARG A 158 -6.86 22.25 -7.11
C ARG A 158 -6.12 22.29 -8.47
N GLY A 159 -6.35 21.29 -9.31
CA GLY A 159 -5.75 21.17 -10.65
C GLY A 159 -4.45 20.35 -10.70
N GLU A 160 -3.84 20.06 -9.54
CA GLU A 160 -2.64 19.23 -9.44
C GLU A 160 -3.01 17.78 -9.13
N ILE A 161 -2.19 16.83 -9.61
CA ILE A 161 -2.41 15.39 -9.40
C ILE A 161 -1.39 14.87 -8.41
N TYR A 162 -1.85 14.13 -7.41
CA TYR A 162 -1.00 13.53 -6.40
C TYR A 162 -1.10 12.01 -6.41
N VAL A 163 0.05 11.33 -6.35
CA VAL A 163 0.16 9.89 -6.15
C VAL A 163 -0.03 9.58 -4.67
N VAL A 164 -1.01 8.71 -4.37
CA VAL A 164 -1.35 8.30 -3.01
C VAL A 164 -1.41 6.79 -2.95
N ASP A 165 -0.67 6.23 -2.00
CA ASP A 165 -0.54 4.78 -1.80
C ASP A 165 -0.36 4.47 -0.31
N VAL A 166 -1.10 3.48 0.16
CA VAL A 166 -1.03 2.91 1.52
C VAL A 166 -0.88 1.38 1.50
N GLY A 167 -0.80 0.80 0.31
CA GLY A 167 -0.85 -0.64 0.06
C GLY A 167 0.51 -1.25 -0.26
N PHE A 168 1.57 -0.46 -0.46
CA PHE A 168 2.89 -1.05 -0.76
C PHE A 168 3.47 -1.88 0.41
N GLY A 169 3.15 -1.50 1.65
CA GLY A 169 3.82 -2.01 2.85
C GLY A 169 5.04 -1.15 3.19
N ALA A 170 6.07 -1.76 3.79
CA ALA A 170 7.34 -1.10 4.10
C ALA A 170 8.05 -0.61 2.82
N GLY A 171 8.59 0.61 2.85
CA GLY A 171 9.33 1.21 1.72
C GLY A 171 8.45 1.86 0.63
N GLY A 172 7.15 2.00 0.88
CA GLY A 172 6.23 2.75 0.01
C GLY A 172 6.28 4.27 0.27
N PRO A 173 5.55 5.07 -0.54
CA PRO A 173 5.45 6.51 -0.30
C PRO A 173 4.62 6.78 0.96
N THR A 174 5.13 7.62 1.82
CA THR A 174 4.55 7.92 3.14
C THR A 174 3.69 9.19 3.17
N ARG A 175 3.63 9.90 2.03
CA ARG A 175 2.92 11.15 1.84
C ARG A 175 2.45 11.29 0.39
N PRO A 176 1.47 12.16 0.10
CA PRO A 176 1.05 12.41 -1.26
C PRO A 176 2.21 13.00 -2.06
N LEU A 177 2.53 12.40 -3.20
CA LEU A 177 3.61 12.88 -4.08
C LEU A 177 2.99 13.63 -5.25
N LEU A 178 3.42 14.86 -5.50
CA LEU A 178 3.01 15.57 -6.71
C LEU A 178 3.46 14.75 -7.93
N LEU A 179 2.57 14.56 -8.91
CA LEU A 179 2.84 13.87 -10.17
C LEU A 179 3.71 14.76 -11.08
N GLU A 180 4.95 14.98 -10.65
CA GLU A 180 5.95 15.81 -11.29
C GLU A 180 7.26 15.03 -11.40
N GLU A 181 7.92 15.13 -12.56
CA GLU A 181 9.15 14.40 -12.82
C GLU A 181 10.36 15.04 -12.14
N GLY A 182 11.15 14.22 -11.46
CA GLY A 182 12.49 14.57 -10.99
C GLY A 182 12.58 15.21 -9.61
N THR A 183 11.47 15.66 -9.01
CA THR A 183 11.45 16.35 -7.71
C THR A 183 11.70 15.38 -6.55
N PRO A 184 12.88 15.40 -5.89
CA PRO A 184 13.14 14.57 -4.72
C PRO A 184 12.33 15.10 -3.54
N THR A 185 11.60 14.21 -2.88
CA THR A 185 10.78 14.53 -1.72
C THR A 185 11.20 13.65 -0.55
N LEU A 186 11.29 14.23 0.65
CA LEU A 186 11.49 13.45 1.88
C LEU A 186 10.38 12.40 1.98
N ASN A 187 10.75 11.13 2.08
CA ASN A 187 9.81 10.05 2.36
C ASN A 187 9.76 9.83 3.88
N LEU A 188 10.81 9.21 4.41
CA LEU A 188 10.91 8.80 5.80
C LEU A 188 12.21 9.35 6.40
N ARG A 189 12.14 9.80 7.65
CA ARG A 189 13.34 10.25 8.38
C ARG A 189 14.20 9.05 8.79
N PRO A 190 15.54 9.22 8.91
CA PRO A 190 16.26 10.49 8.75
C PRO A 190 16.51 10.89 7.28
N ASN A 191 16.55 9.95 6.34
CA ASN A 191 17.29 10.14 5.11
C ASN A 191 16.72 9.41 3.87
N GLU A 192 15.50 8.88 3.96
CA GLU A 192 14.86 8.25 2.82
C GLU A 192 14.13 9.31 1.99
N THR A 193 14.43 9.34 0.69
CA THR A 193 13.78 10.23 -0.27
C THR A 193 13.16 9.43 -1.40
N VAL A 194 12.11 9.97 -2.00
CA VAL A 194 11.44 9.40 -3.17
C VAL A 194 11.30 10.46 -4.25
N ARG A 195 11.25 10.02 -5.51
CA ARG A 195 10.94 10.85 -6.66
C ARG A 195 10.09 10.09 -7.67
N LEU A 196 9.46 10.83 -8.57
CA LEU A 196 8.81 10.27 -9.74
C LEU A 196 9.67 10.53 -10.97
N ARG A 197 9.73 9.56 -11.88
CA ARG A 197 10.48 9.64 -13.13
C ARG A 197 9.65 9.08 -14.29
N ARG A 198 9.75 9.62 -15.50
CA ARG A 198 9.04 9.10 -16.66
C ARG A 198 9.97 8.31 -17.56
N ASP A 199 9.58 7.07 -17.87
CA ASP A 199 10.35 6.22 -18.77
C ASP A 199 9.51 5.09 -19.36
N TYR A 200 10.12 4.28 -20.22
CA TYR A 200 9.54 3.07 -20.74
C TYR A 200 9.70 1.92 -19.74
N ALA A 201 8.60 1.28 -19.37
CA ALA A 201 8.62 0.02 -18.62
C ALA A 201 9.03 -1.14 -19.55
N HIS A 202 10.33 -1.20 -19.84
CA HIS A 202 10.92 -2.23 -20.69
C HIS A 202 12.21 -2.78 -20.05
N PRO A 203 12.49 -4.09 -20.17
CA PRO A 203 13.70 -4.70 -19.61
C PRO A 203 15.01 -4.30 -20.33
N GLU A 204 14.92 -3.57 -21.45
CA GLU A 204 16.09 -3.13 -22.22
C GLU A 204 16.27 -1.61 -22.08
N PRO A 205 17.51 -1.10 -22.11
CA PRO A 205 17.78 0.32 -21.92
C PRO A 205 17.15 1.21 -23.02
N PRO A 206 16.73 2.44 -22.70
CA PRO A 206 15.95 3.31 -23.62
C PRO A 206 16.60 3.55 -24.99
N SER A 207 17.93 3.51 -25.07
CA SER A 207 18.71 3.71 -26.30
C SER A 207 18.45 2.63 -27.36
N THR A 208 18.02 1.42 -26.97
CA THR A 208 17.73 0.29 -27.88
C THR A 208 16.24 0.13 -28.17
N VAL A 209 15.36 0.61 -27.28
CA VAL A 209 13.91 0.36 -27.36
C VAL A 209 13.17 1.36 -28.25
N SER A 210 13.55 2.64 -28.24
CA SER A 210 12.81 3.67 -29.01
C SER A 210 12.87 3.45 -30.53
N GLN A 211 13.98 2.91 -31.04
CA GLN A 211 14.18 2.71 -32.49
C GLN A 211 13.54 1.42 -33.01
N THR A 212 13.40 0.39 -32.18
CA THR A 212 12.97 -0.95 -32.62
C THR A 212 11.46 -1.19 -32.49
N ARG A 213 10.75 -0.41 -31.66
CA ARG A 213 9.35 -0.70 -31.29
C ARG A 213 8.35 0.43 -31.48
N HIS A 214 8.70 1.49 -32.22
CA HIS A 214 7.80 2.64 -32.47
C HIS A 214 7.22 3.28 -31.19
N LEU A 215 7.96 3.26 -30.08
CA LEU A 215 7.52 3.89 -28.84
C LEU A 215 7.64 5.41 -28.93
N ASN A 216 6.73 6.11 -28.25
CA ASN A 216 6.68 7.57 -28.17
C ASN A 216 6.43 8.02 -26.72
N GLU A 217 6.41 9.33 -26.47
CA GLU A 217 6.20 9.92 -25.14
C GLU A 217 4.89 9.49 -24.43
N GLU A 218 3.87 9.06 -25.17
CA GLU A 218 2.60 8.58 -24.60
C GLU A 218 2.73 7.16 -24.03
N HIS A 219 3.75 6.40 -24.45
CA HIS A 219 4.04 5.07 -23.93
C HIS A 219 4.90 5.09 -22.66
N LYS A 220 5.41 6.26 -22.27
CA LYS A 220 6.15 6.40 -21.00
C LYS A 220 5.18 6.27 -19.83
N VAL A 221 5.61 5.53 -18.83
CA VAL A 221 4.94 5.37 -17.54
C VAL A 221 5.73 6.08 -16.46
N TRP A 222 5.09 6.28 -15.31
CA TRP A 222 5.71 6.85 -14.12
C TRP A 222 6.37 5.76 -13.30
N PHE A 223 7.59 6.02 -12.85
CA PHE A 223 8.36 5.20 -11.93
C PHE A 223 8.40 5.91 -10.59
N LEU A 224 8.00 5.22 -9.52
CA LEU A 224 8.37 5.63 -8.17
C LEU A 224 9.77 5.07 -7.89
N GLU A 225 10.69 5.97 -7.53
CA GLU A 225 12.05 5.61 -7.15
C GLU A 225 12.33 6.08 -5.73
N ARG A 226 13.09 5.27 -4.98
CA ARG A 226 13.56 5.58 -3.63
C ARG A 226 15.08 5.71 -3.60
N CYS A 227 15.58 6.56 -2.73
CA CYS A 227 17.01 6.74 -2.47
C CYS A 227 17.22 6.88 -0.95
N LEU A 228 18.12 6.08 -0.40
CA LEU A 228 18.50 6.07 1.01
C LEU A 228 19.94 6.60 1.14
N ALA A 229 20.09 7.90 1.26
CA ALA A 229 21.41 8.54 1.33
C ALA A 229 21.89 8.64 2.78
N GLY A 230 23.14 8.34 3.14
CA GLY A 230 23.59 8.48 4.54
C GLY A 230 23.56 9.93 5.06
N ASN A 231 23.68 10.91 4.16
CA ASN A 231 23.56 12.35 4.40
C ASN A 231 23.32 13.13 3.09
N ASP A 232 23.05 14.44 3.17
CA ASP A 232 22.79 15.31 2.00
C ASP A 232 23.93 15.32 0.96
N ASN A 233 25.19 15.11 1.37
CA ASN A 233 26.35 15.08 0.46
C ASN A 233 26.49 13.73 -0.26
N GLU A 234 26.05 12.64 0.35
CA GLU A 234 26.08 11.29 -0.25
C GLU A 234 24.96 11.06 -1.26
N GLN A 235 23.86 11.83 -1.18
CA GLN A 235 22.71 11.68 -2.07
C GLN A 235 23.02 11.88 -3.55
N LEU A 236 24.10 12.62 -3.90
CA LEU A 236 24.57 12.74 -5.28
C LEU A 236 25.12 11.42 -5.86
N ASN A 237 25.64 10.53 -5.01
CA ASN A 237 26.29 9.29 -5.41
C ASN A 237 25.47 8.04 -5.06
N THR A 238 24.44 8.17 -4.22
CA THR A 238 23.55 7.06 -3.88
C THR A 238 22.60 6.74 -5.04
N PRO A 239 22.52 5.47 -5.49
CA PRO A 239 21.66 5.09 -6.60
C PRO A 239 20.17 5.19 -6.23
N TRP A 240 19.37 5.63 -7.20
CA TRP A 240 17.91 5.55 -7.12
C TRP A 240 17.46 4.14 -7.45
N VAL A 241 16.66 3.54 -6.57
CA VAL A 241 16.12 2.20 -6.74
C VAL A 241 14.65 2.31 -7.13
N CYS A 242 14.26 1.67 -8.23
CA CYS A 242 12.87 1.61 -8.64
C CYS A 242 12.04 0.74 -7.68
N VAL A 243 10.91 1.27 -7.25
CA VAL A 243 9.94 0.62 -6.36
C VAL A 243 8.83 -0.03 -7.21
N TYR A 244 8.15 0.76 -8.04
CA TYR A 244 7.15 0.29 -8.99
C TYR A 244 6.97 1.28 -10.14
N CYS A 245 6.28 0.88 -11.21
CA CYS A 245 5.84 1.78 -12.27
C CYS A 245 4.33 1.69 -12.55
N PHE A 246 3.71 2.77 -13.04
CA PHE A 246 2.28 2.88 -13.32
C PHE A 246 1.99 3.88 -14.45
N SER A 247 0.88 3.69 -15.15
CA SER A 247 0.40 4.65 -16.15
C SER A 247 -0.60 5.62 -15.51
N ASP A 248 -0.49 6.90 -15.83
CA ASP A 248 -1.48 7.93 -15.51
C ASP A 248 -2.59 8.05 -16.55
N LYS A 249 -2.53 7.26 -17.63
CA LYS A 249 -3.47 7.32 -18.77
C LYS A 249 -4.53 6.22 -18.76
N LEU A 250 -4.34 5.17 -17.96
CA LEU A 250 -5.24 4.02 -17.90
C LEU A 250 -5.87 3.92 -16.51
N SER A 251 -7.14 4.32 -16.40
CA SER A 251 -7.92 4.10 -15.18
C SER A 251 -8.38 2.65 -15.10
N PHE A 252 -8.27 2.07 -13.90
CA PHE A 252 -8.70 0.71 -13.60
C PHE A 252 -10.07 0.73 -12.95
N LEU A 253 -10.88 -0.27 -13.28
CA LEU A 253 -12.18 -0.56 -12.69
C LEU A 253 -12.03 -1.57 -11.53
N PRO A 254 -13.06 -1.70 -10.66
CA PRO A 254 -13.05 -2.73 -9.61
C PRO A 254 -12.73 -4.15 -10.12
N GLN A 255 -13.21 -4.50 -11.32
CA GLN A 255 -13.00 -5.81 -11.94
C GLN A 255 -11.52 -6.05 -12.29
N ASP A 256 -10.77 -5.01 -12.65
CA ASP A 256 -9.32 -5.15 -12.87
C ASP A 256 -8.62 -5.55 -11.57
N PHE A 257 -9.03 -4.94 -10.45
CA PHE A 257 -8.51 -5.29 -9.13
C PHE A 257 -8.92 -6.69 -8.68
N GLU A 258 -10.09 -7.19 -9.07
CA GLU A 258 -10.51 -8.58 -8.80
C GLU A 258 -9.60 -9.58 -9.51
N VAL A 259 -9.27 -9.34 -10.79
CA VAL A 259 -8.34 -10.19 -11.56
C VAL A 259 -6.94 -10.14 -10.95
N MET A 260 -6.45 -8.94 -10.63
CA MET A 260 -5.16 -8.77 -9.95
C MET A 260 -5.15 -9.51 -8.60
N SER A 261 -6.24 -9.42 -7.84
CA SER A 261 -6.38 -10.05 -6.53
C SER A 261 -6.37 -11.56 -6.64
N TRP A 262 -7.08 -12.10 -7.62
CA TRP A 262 -7.15 -13.53 -7.87
C TRP A 262 -5.77 -14.10 -8.17
N PHE A 263 -5.01 -13.50 -9.09
CA PHE A 263 -3.64 -13.95 -9.37
C PHE A 263 -2.76 -13.86 -8.13
N ALA A 264 -2.73 -12.69 -7.46
CA ALA A 264 -1.83 -12.46 -6.34
C ALA A 264 -2.12 -13.37 -5.14
N SER A 265 -3.38 -13.74 -4.90
CA SER A 265 -3.79 -14.55 -3.75
C SER A 265 -3.87 -16.06 -4.02
N THR A 266 -3.91 -16.51 -5.28
CA THR A 266 -4.15 -17.93 -5.60
C THR A 266 -3.09 -18.57 -6.50
N HIS A 267 -2.36 -17.78 -7.30
CA HIS A 267 -1.37 -18.35 -8.21
C HIS A 267 -0.14 -18.84 -7.43
N ARG A 268 0.26 -20.10 -7.63
CA ARG A 268 1.33 -20.77 -6.86
C ARG A 268 2.70 -20.11 -6.94
N THR A 269 2.95 -19.29 -7.95
CA THR A 269 4.19 -18.53 -8.11
C THR A 269 4.10 -17.10 -7.57
N SER A 270 2.95 -16.70 -7.04
CA SER A 270 2.79 -15.40 -6.40
C SER A 270 3.49 -15.43 -5.04
N PHE A 271 4.39 -14.48 -4.83
CA PHE A 271 5.11 -14.26 -3.58
C PHE A 271 4.22 -14.38 -2.34
N PHE A 272 3.01 -13.81 -2.40
CA PHE A 272 2.09 -13.80 -1.26
C PHE A 272 1.52 -15.18 -0.88
N THR A 273 1.57 -16.17 -1.77
CA THR A 273 0.98 -17.50 -1.51
C THR A 273 1.92 -18.44 -0.74
N TYR A 274 3.21 -18.10 -0.63
CA TYR A 274 4.20 -18.92 0.07
C TYR A 274 5.12 -18.13 1.00
N ARG A 275 4.93 -16.82 1.14
CA ARG A 275 5.63 -15.96 2.12
C ARG A 275 4.62 -15.27 3.02
N VAL A 276 4.78 -15.40 4.34
CA VAL A 276 3.96 -14.67 5.32
C VAL A 276 4.62 -13.32 5.56
N ILE A 277 3.85 -12.24 5.41
CA ILE A 277 4.34 -10.88 5.61
C ILE A 277 3.30 -10.03 6.32
N ALA A 278 3.77 -9.21 7.26
CA ALA A 278 2.97 -8.16 7.86
C ALA A 278 3.85 -6.95 8.18
N SER A 279 3.39 -5.73 7.92
CA SER A 279 4.11 -4.51 8.28
C SER A 279 3.17 -3.39 8.71
N ARG A 280 3.73 -2.46 9.47
CA ARG A 280 3.03 -1.30 10.01
C ARG A 280 4.01 -0.16 10.19
N TYR A 281 3.60 1.06 9.85
CA TYR A 281 4.39 2.25 10.19
C TYR A 281 4.18 2.70 11.64
N LEU A 282 5.19 3.36 12.20
CA LEU A 282 5.20 3.91 13.54
C LEU A 282 5.05 5.42 13.49
N LEU A 283 4.07 5.96 14.22
CA LEU A 283 3.93 7.40 14.43
C LEU A 283 4.84 7.88 15.55
N ASP A 284 5.24 9.15 15.47
CA ASP A 284 5.81 9.87 16.59
C ASP A 284 4.78 10.10 17.71
N TRP A 285 5.24 10.61 18.85
CA TRP A 285 4.38 10.84 20.01
C TRP A 285 3.30 11.90 19.77
N ALA A 286 3.52 12.83 18.84
CA ALA A 286 2.55 13.85 18.46
C ALA A 286 1.54 13.36 17.39
N ALA A 287 1.76 12.17 16.82
CA ALA A 287 0.98 11.62 15.71
C ALA A 287 0.99 12.51 14.45
N GLU A 288 2.10 13.19 14.20
CA GLU A 288 2.28 14.11 13.07
C GLU A 288 3.30 13.60 12.04
N GLU A 289 4.18 12.68 12.41
CA GLU A 289 5.21 12.17 11.50
C GLU A 289 5.37 10.65 11.63
N LEU A 290 5.72 9.98 10.53
CA LEU A 290 6.11 8.57 10.54
C LEU A 290 7.60 8.47 10.82
N MET A 291 7.96 7.64 11.80
CA MET A 291 9.32 7.52 12.33
C MET A 291 10.05 6.26 11.88
N GLY A 292 9.35 5.34 11.22
CA GLY A 292 9.85 4.02 10.89
C GLY A 292 8.72 3.05 10.61
N HIS A 293 9.06 1.79 10.40
CA HIS A 293 8.13 0.68 10.31
C HIS A 293 8.63 -0.53 11.11
N VAL A 294 7.71 -1.45 11.35
CA VAL A 294 8.01 -2.81 11.78
C VAL A 294 7.57 -3.74 10.68
N LEU A 295 8.41 -4.71 10.34
CA LEU A 295 8.18 -5.73 9.32
C LEU A 295 8.34 -7.11 9.96
N LEU A 296 7.27 -7.89 9.96
CA LEU A 296 7.32 -9.32 10.16
C LEU A 296 7.42 -9.96 8.76
N TYR A 297 8.52 -10.65 8.51
CA TYR A 297 8.76 -11.36 7.26
C TYR A 297 9.15 -12.80 7.58
N GLU A 298 8.26 -13.74 7.22
CA GLU A 298 8.37 -15.18 7.49
C GLU A 298 8.54 -15.51 8.98
N ASP A 299 9.79 -15.71 9.41
CA ASP A 299 10.24 -16.11 10.73
C ASP A 299 11.03 -15.00 11.43
N ARG A 300 11.03 -13.78 10.89
CA ARG A 300 11.81 -12.64 11.43
C ARG A 300 10.94 -11.43 11.67
N VAL A 301 11.28 -10.68 12.70
CA VAL A 301 10.77 -9.33 12.95
C VAL A 301 11.91 -8.34 12.81
N LEU A 302 11.76 -7.43 11.87
CA LEU A 302 12.66 -6.33 11.58
C LEU A 302 12.00 -5.02 12.00
N ARG A 303 12.80 -4.08 12.50
CA ARG A 303 12.34 -2.73 12.84
C ARG A 303 13.29 -1.71 12.24
N MET A 304 12.71 -0.67 11.66
CA MET A 304 13.47 0.49 11.22
C MET A 304 13.98 1.28 12.43
N GLU A 305 15.29 1.37 12.58
CA GLU A 305 15.99 2.15 13.60
C GLU A 305 17.08 2.99 12.92
N ASN A 306 17.02 4.32 13.05
CA ASN A 306 17.98 5.27 12.48
C ASN A 306 18.27 5.12 10.96
N GLY A 307 17.29 4.66 10.18
CA GLY A 307 17.44 4.49 8.73
C GLY A 307 17.92 3.10 8.30
N GLU A 308 18.15 2.19 9.26
CA GLU A 308 18.52 0.80 9.01
C GLU A 308 17.45 -0.16 9.54
N GLU A 309 17.28 -1.30 8.86
CA GLU A 309 16.42 -2.38 9.36
C GLU A 309 17.20 -3.31 10.29
N VAL A 310 16.81 -3.32 11.57
CA VAL A 310 17.44 -4.14 12.61
C VAL A 310 16.57 -5.35 12.92
N LEU A 311 17.15 -6.54 12.97
CA LEU A 311 16.50 -7.75 13.45
C LEU A 311 16.26 -7.64 14.96
N VAL A 312 14.99 -7.61 15.36
CA VAL A 312 14.58 -7.49 16.76
C VAL A 312 14.07 -8.80 17.36
N GLU A 313 13.63 -9.74 16.53
CA GLU A 313 13.13 -11.05 16.98
C GLU A 313 13.26 -12.11 15.88
N GLU A 314 13.72 -13.31 16.23
CA GLU A 314 13.70 -14.51 15.38
C GLU A 314 12.67 -15.50 15.95
N LEU A 315 11.80 -16.03 15.09
CA LEU A 315 10.63 -16.79 15.45
C LEU A 315 10.86 -18.27 15.10
N ARG A 316 10.93 -19.12 16.13
CA ARG A 316 11.26 -20.55 16.00
C ARG A 316 10.04 -21.46 16.07
N SER A 317 8.84 -20.88 16.17
CA SER A 317 7.58 -21.62 16.20
C SER A 317 6.41 -20.74 15.75
N GLU A 318 5.34 -21.37 15.28
CA GLU A 318 4.11 -20.67 14.89
C GLU A 318 3.51 -19.87 16.04
N ARG A 319 3.59 -20.40 17.27
CA ARG A 319 3.15 -19.69 18.48
C ARG A 319 3.89 -18.36 18.65
N GLN A 320 5.21 -18.36 18.47
CA GLN A 320 6.01 -17.12 18.55
C GLN A 320 5.63 -16.15 17.44
N ARG A 321 5.34 -16.62 16.23
CA ARG A 321 4.86 -15.73 15.15
C ARG A 321 3.53 -15.07 15.48
N VAL A 322 2.58 -15.82 16.03
CA VAL A 322 1.29 -15.27 16.46
C VAL A 322 1.46 -14.25 17.60
N GLU A 323 2.33 -14.54 18.57
CA GLU A 323 2.67 -13.58 19.64
C GLU A 323 3.35 -12.32 19.10
N ALA A 324 4.23 -12.47 18.12
CA ALA A 324 4.92 -11.37 17.44
C ALA A 324 3.95 -10.50 16.63
N LEU A 325 2.96 -11.09 15.93
CA LEU A 325 1.91 -10.34 15.22
C LEU A 325 1.17 -9.40 16.18
N GLN A 326 0.82 -9.88 17.38
CA GLN A 326 0.13 -9.05 18.36
C GLN A 326 1.05 -7.98 18.96
N LYS A 327 2.26 -8.36 19.37
CA LYS A 327 3.24 -7.47 20.02
C LYS A 327 3.72 -6.36 19.08
N TRP A 328 4.09 -6.71 17.86
CA TRP A 328 4.82 -5.84 16.94
C TRP A 328 3.93 -5.18 15.90
N ILE A 329 2.93 -5.90 15.36
CA ILE A 329 2.05 -5.38 14.32
C ILE A 329 0.71 -4.88 14.92
N GLY A 330 0.27 -5.46 16.03
CA GLY A 330 -1.03 -5.17 16.64
C GLY A 330 -2.17 -6.02 16.10
N ILE A 331 -1.85 -7.18 15.49
CA ILE A 331 -2.84 -8.11 14.95
C ILE A 331 -3.07 -9.26 15.94
N SER A 332 -4.33 -9.54 16.25
CA SER A 332 -4.73 -10.70 17.03
C SER A 332 -5.45 -11.72 16.13
N LEU A 333 -5.09 -13.00 16.26
CA LEU A 333 -5.73 -14.10 15.53
C LEU A 333 -6.55 -14.97 16.49
N SER A 334 -7.74 -15.36 16.07
CA SER A 334 -8.55 -16.33 16.81
C SER A 334 -7.94 -17.74 16.72
N THR A 335 -8.28 -18.62 17.66
CA THR A 335 -7.84 -20.03 17.62
C THR A 335 -8.18 -20.70 16.28
N ALA A 336 -9.38 -20.46 15.75
CA ALA A 336 -9.80 -21.03 14.46
C ALA A 336 -8.94 -20.56 13.27
N GLN A 337 -8.42 -19.32 13.32
CA GLN A 337 -7.49 -18.82 12.30
C GLN A 337 -6.10 -19.42 12.47
N ILE A 338 -5.61 -19.56 13.71
CA ILE A 338 -4.31 -20.17 13.98
C ILE A 338 -4.26 -21.61 13.47
N GLU A 339 -5.37 -22.37 13.56
CA GLU A 339 -5.45 -23.71 12.98
C GLU A 339 -5.31 -23.73 11.43
N GLY A 340 -5.61 -22.62 10.74
CA GLY A 340 -5.63 -22.57 9.27
C GLY A 340 -4.25 -22.76 8.63
N ILE A 341 -3.19 -22.43 9.35
CA ILE A 341 -1.82 -22.56 8.84
C ILE A 341 -1.20 -23.93 9.11
N LYS A 342 -1.79 -24.75 9.98
CA LYS A 342 -1.19 -26.03 10.38
C LYS A 342 -1.03 -27.00 9.21
N GLY A 343 0.15 -27.60 9.11
CA GLY A 343 0.51 -28.55 8.05
C GLY A 343 0.80 -27.90 6.70
N THR A 344 0.74 -26.57 6.60
CA THR A 344 1.11 -25.84 5.38
C THR A 344 2.63 -25.67 5.28
N VAL A 345 3.11 -25.36 4.07
CA VAL A 345 4.54 -25.10 3.83
C VAL A 345 5.04 -23.82 4.50
N THR A 346 4.13 -22.93 4.93
CA THR A 346 4.47 -21.65 5.57
C THR A 346 4.36 -21.69 7.10
N GLU A 347 3.92 -22.81 7.68
CA GLU A 347 3.95 -23.04 9.12
C GLU A 347 5.40 -23.10 9.61
N ILE A 348 5.71 -22.34 10.67
CA ILE A 348 7.01 -22.47 11.34
C ILE A 348 6.94 -23.72 12.22
N GLN A 349 7.53 -24.81 11.71
CA GLN A 349 7.69 -26.04 12.49
C GLN A 349 8.59 -25.76 13.70
N GLY A 350 8.08 -26.03 14.89
CA GLY A 350 8.85 -25.90 16.13
C GLY A 350 10.11 -26.76 16.08
N SER A 351 11.23 -26.20 16.56
CA SER A 351 12.46 -26.97 16.79
C SER A 351 12.37 -27.82 18.06
#